data_AF-A0A1F6LHY6-F1
#
_entry.id   AF-A0A1F6LHY6-F1
#
_cell.length_a   1.000
_cell.length_b   1.000
_cell.length_c   1.000
_cell.angle_alpha   90.00
_cell.angle_beta   90.00
_cell.angle_gamma   90.00
#
_symmetry.space_group_name_H-M   'P 1'
#
loop_
_entity.id
_entity.type
_entity.pdbx_description
1 polymer ?
#
loop_
_entity_poly.entity_id
_entity_poly.type
_entity_poly.pdbx_seq_one_letter_code
_entity_poly.pdbx_strand_id
1 'polypeptide(L)'
;MLIIAGLMCFFDQAHAGDFLNLRSSSTQGDPRSWVLLGSDFPKWKKTMMPSVYEADQPAAQVESGKPDFRYSVGVPFLSVTMFEWSKYSRNNEMIGFRGINYGLGFQSKNYFKPLRKHAWNSFWQWGTMLVILPYIGIGTEFTTDNIYFEVATVYIFPYLALGVHF
;
A
#
# COMPACT_ATOMS: atom_id res chain seq x y z
N MET A 1 -32.59 -17.19 -3.30
CA MET A 1 -32.06 -16.77 -2.00
C MET A 1 -30.57 -16.44 -2.20
N LEU A 2 -30.15 -15.40 -2.93
CA LEU A 2 -30.43 -13.96 -2.95
C LEU A 2 -29.87 -13.17 -1.76
N ILE A 3 -28.54 -13.16 -1.57
CA ILE A 3 -27.77 -12.06 -0.94
C ILE A 3 -26.32 -12.06 -1.48
N ILE A 4 -26.07 -11.55 -2.69
CA ILE A 4 -24.71 -11.09 -3.11
C ILE A 4 -24.87 -9.86 -4.03
N ALA A 5 -25.51 -8.81 -3.52
CA ALA A 5 -25.61 -7.52 -4.22
C ALA A 5 -25.33 -6.31 -3.31
N GLY A 6 -24.96 -6.53 -2.04
CA GLY A 6 -24.88 -5.46 -1.03
C GLY A 6 -23.49 -4.90 -0.72
N LEU A 7 -22.41 -5.44 -1.28
CA LEU A 7 -21.04 -5.06 -0.88
C LEU A 7 -20.30 -4.17 -1.89
N MET A 8 -20.97 -3.71 -2.96
CA MET A 8 -20.34 -2.94 -4.04
C MET A 8 -20.70 -1.44 -4.09
N CYS A 9 -21.46 -0.90 -3.14
CA CYS A 9 -21.96 0.49 -3.21
C CYS A 9 -21.40 1.47 -2.16
N PHE A 10 -20.28 1.18 -1.48
CA PHE A 10 -19.80 2.03 -0.38
C PHE A 10 -18.55 2.89 -0.65
N PHE A 11 -18.07 2.98 -1.88
CA PHE A 11 -16.94 3.87 -2.23
C PHE A 11 -17.18 4.61 -3.54
N ASP A 12 -18.27 5.39 -3.60
CA ASP A 12 -18.43 6.40 -4.65
C ASP A 12 -19.29 7.57 -4.15
N GLN A 13 -18.75 8.38 -3.23
CA GLN A 13 -19.21 9.75 -3.03
C GLN A 13 -18.27 10.51 -2.10
N ALA A 14 -17.30 11.21 -2.68
CA ALA A 14 -16.69 12.37 -2.03
C ALA A 14 -16.01 13.23 -3.10
N HIS A 15 -16.78 14.05 -3.81
CA HIS A 15 -16.29 15.26 -4.47
C HIS A 15 -17.30 16.40 -4.31
N ALA A 16 -16.75 17.54 -3.89
CA ALA A 16 -17.18 18.93 -4.11
C ALA A 16 -18.25 19.57 -3.21
N GLY A 17 -17.87 20.74 -2.66
CA GLY A 17 -18.70 21.77 -2.02
C GLY A 17 -18.78 21.65 -0.50
N ASP A 18 -18.55 22.64 0.37
CA ASP A 18 -18.40 24.07 0.17
C ASP A 18 -17.68 24.72 1.37
N PHE A 19 -17.15 25.90 1.07
CA PHE A 19 -16.49 26.88 1.91
C PHE A 19 -17.29 27.35 3.13
N LEU A 20 -16.66 27.37 4.32
CA LEU A 20 -16.90 28.37 5.39
C LEU A 20 -15.56 28.62 6.10
N ASN A 21 -14.79 29.65 5.72
CA ASN A 21 -14.80 31.00 6.30
C ASN A 21 -14.78 31.04 7.84
N LEU A 22 -13.57 31.08 8.41
CA LEU A 22 -13.31 31.86 9.62
C LEU A 22 -12.09 32.75 9.39
N ARG A 23 -12.39 34.01 9.05
CA ARG A 23 -11.45 35.13 9.06
C ARG A 23 -11.84 36.02 10.25
N SER A 24 -10.90 36.27 11.16
CA SER A 24 -10.87 37.50 11.96
C SER A 24 -9.41 37.88 12.16
N SER A 25 -8.89 38.75 11.28
CA SER A 25 -8.59 40.16 11.59
C SER A 25 -7.25 40.29 12.34
N SER A 26 -6.22 40.89 11.76
CA SER A 26 -6.25 42.33 11.56
C SER A 26 -5.12 42.83 10.64
N THR A 27 -5.45 43.92 9.95
CA THR A 27 -4.58 44.94 9.35
C THR A 27 -3.82 44.65 8.05
N GLN A 28 -4.38 45.31 7.04
CA GLN A 28 -3.89 45.74 5.74
C GLN A 28 -2.53 46.45 5.80
N GLY A 29 -1.58 46.00 4.98
CA GLY A 29 -0.29 46.65 4.72
C GLY A 29 0.19 46.29 3.31
N ASP A 30 0.47 47.33 2.52
CA ASP A 30 0.93 47.46 1.13
C ASP A 30 1.92 46.37 0.59
N PRO A 31 1.92 45.99 -0.72
CA PRO A 31 2.77 44.91 -1.26
C PRO A 31 4.24 45.30 -1.53
N ARG A 32 4.81 46.26 -0.78
CA ARG A 32 6.19 46.76 -1.01
C ARG A 32 7.03 46.85 0.26
N SER A 33 7.28 45.73 0.95
CA SER A 33 8.26 45.73 2.04
C SER A 33 8.99 44.40 2.30
N TRP A 34 9.22 43.55 1.29
CA TRP A 34 10.18 42.45 1.41
C TRP A 34 11.56 42.89 0.93
N VAL A 35 12.17 43.85 1.62
CA VAL A 35 13.55 44.27 1.38
C VAL A 35 14.22 44.44 2.75
N LEU A 36 15.14 43.52 3.04
CA LEU A 36 16.22 43.55 4.04
C LEU A 36 15.87 43.15 5.49
N LEU A 37 16.03 41.86 5.77
CA LEU A 37 16.58 41.38 7.05
C LEU A 37 17.41 40.11 6.81
N GLY A 38 18.45 40.27 5.98
CA GLY A 38 19.33 39.18 5.54
C GLY A 38 20.82 39.45 5.73
N SER A 39 21.19 40.54 6.43
CA SER A 39 22.59 40.77 6.83
C SER A 39 22.70 40.64 8.34
N ASP A 40 23.64 39.81 8.77
CA ASP A 40 24.19 39.72 10.14
C ASP A 40 23.66 38.60 11.06
N PHE A 41 23.57 37.38 10.53
CA PHE A 41 23.59 36.18 11.38
C PHE A 41 25.04 35.77 11.72
N PRO A 42 25.40 35.63 13.02
CA PRO A 42 26.70 35.10 13.44
C PRO A 42 26.97 33.70 12.88
N LYS A 43 28.21 33.47 12.41
CA LYS A 43 28.66 32.26 11.68
C LYS A 43 28.32 30.93 12.37
N TRP A 44 28.19 30.92 13.70
CA TRP A 44 27.93 29.71 14.49
C TRP A 44 26.47 29.23 14.46
N LYS A 45 25.49 30.07 14.08
CA LYS A 45 24.08 29.64 13.94
C LYS A 45 23.78 28.93 12.62
N LYS A 46 24.57 29.16 11.57
CA LYS A 46 24.42 28.46 10.27
C LYS A 46 24.77 26.97 10.36
N THR A 47 25.53 26.56 11.38
CA THR A 47 25.98 25.16 11.55
C THR A 47 24.99 24.29 12.33
N MET A 48 24.08 24.89 13.11
CA MET A 48 23.11 24.15 13.95
C MET A 48 21.73 24.01 13.33
N MET A 49 21.49 24.68 12.20
CA MET A 49 20.29 24.47 11.42
C MET A 49 20.68 23.41 10.37
N PRO A 50 20.22 22.16 10.48
CA PRO A 50 20.11 21.36 9.27
C PRO A 50 19.32 22.24 8.32
N SER A 51 19.84 22.34 7.11
CA SER A 51 19.22 23.17 6.13
C SER A 51 17.73 22.83 6.05
N VAL A 52 16.87 23.85 5.94
CA VAL A 52 15.44 23.61 5.75
C VAL A 52 15.20 22.78 4.47
N TYR A 53 16.19 22.75 3.56
CA TYR A 53 16.21 21.88 2.38
C TYR A 53 16.59 20.40 2.65
N GLU A 54 17.16 20.05 3.81
CA GLU A 54 17.38 18.65 4.23
C GLU A 54 16.17 18.07 4.98
N ALA A 55 15.44 18.90 5.72
CA ALA A 55 14.33 18.46 6.58
C ALA A 55 13.04 18.14 5.79
N ASP A 56 12.91 18.71 4.59
CA ASP A 56 11.76 18.53 3.68
C ASP A 56 12.09 17.63 2.47
N GLN A 57 13.10 16.77 2.55
CA GLN A 57 13.14 15.67 1.60
C GLN A 57 11.94 14.77 1.93
N PRO A 58 10.88 14.70 1.08
CA PRO A 58 9.87 13.69 1.28
C PRO A 58 10.64 12.38 1.24
N ALA A 59 10.60 11.62 2.35
CA ALA A 59 11.26 10.32 2.50
C ALA A 59 11.29 9.66 1.14
N ALA A 60 12.50 9.57 0.56
CA ALA A 60 12.71 9.38 -0.88
C ALA A 60 11.59 8.50 -1.41
N GLN A 61 10.74 9.04 -2.29
CA GLN A 61 9.71 8.23 -2.95
C GLN A 61 10.48 7.16 -3.70
N VAL A 62 10.72 6.02 -3.04
CA VAL A 62 11.42 4.88 -3.61
C VAL A 62 10.63 4.62 -4.85
N GLU A 63 11.27 4.85 -6.00
CA GLU A 63 10.66 4.66 -7.30
C GLU A 63 10.25 3.19 -7.32
N SER A 64 8.98 2.96 -7.00
CA SER A 64 8.44 1.64 -6.69
C SER A 64 8.41 0.92 -8.02
N GLY A 65 9.53 0.27 -8.34
CA GLY A 65 9.73 -0.42 -9.60
C GLY A 65 8.55 -1.33 -9.87
N LYS A 66 8.09 -1.33 -11.12
CA LYS A 66 7.01 -2.21 -11.54
C LYS A 66 7.41 -3.67 -11.22
N PRO A 67 6.58 -4.43 -10.50
CA PRO A 67 6.86 -5.84 -10.23
C PRO A 67 6.80 -6.68 -11.49
N ASP A 68 7.76 -7.59 -11.61
CA ASP A 68 7.99 -8.48 -12.75
C ASP A 68 8.02 -9.96 -12.36
N PHE A 69 7.67 -10.27 -11.10
CA PHE A 69 7.61 -11.64 -10.59
C PHE A 69 6.63 -12.49 -11.38
N ARG A 70 6.99 -13.72 -11.67
CA ARG A 70 6.11 -14.66 -12.37
C ARG A 70 5.51 -15.67 -11.41
N TYR A 71 6.26 -16.00 -10.37
CA TYR A 71 5.94 -17.04 -9.41
C TYR A 71 6.20 -16.57 -7.99
N SER A 72 5.52 -17.22 -7.06
CA SER A 72 5.71 -17.01 -5.64
C SER A 72 5.63 -18.33 -4.87
N VAL A 73 6.44 -18.45 -3.82
CA VAL A 73 6.42 -19.56 -2.88
C VAL A 73 6.40 -18.99 -1.47
N GLY A 74 5.46 -19.45 -0.65
CA GLY A 74 5.42 -19.13 0.77
C GLY A 74 6.24 -20.09 1.60
N VAL A 75 6.63 -19.66 2.80
CA VAL A 75 7.28 -20.51 3.79
C VAL A 75 6.24 -21.47 4.38
N PRO A 76 6.55 -22.78 4.50
CA PRO A 76 5.68 -23.75 5.16
C PRO A 76 5.32 -23.35 6.60
N PHE A 77 4.13 -23.73 7.06
CA PHE A 77 3.59 -23.50 8.42
C PHE A 77 3.31 -22.03 8.81
N LEU A 78 3.93 -21.06 8.15
CA LEU A 78 3.65 -19.64 8.35
C LEU A 78 2.64 -19.11 7.32
N SER A 79 2.72 -19.57 6.07
CA SER A 79 1.81 -19.14 5.02
C SER A 79 0.77 -20.18 4.64
N VAL A 80 -0.31 -19.70 4.03
CA VAL A 80 -1.28 -20.53 3.33
C VAL A 80 -0.74 -20.91 1.95
N THR A 81 0.02 -20.02 1.31
CA THR A 81 0.56 -20.15 -0.05
C THR A 81 1.66 -21.19 -0.15
N MET A 82 1.45 -22.23 -0.97
CA MET A 82 2.53 -23.17 -1.34
C MET A 82 3.22 -22.74 -2.63
N PHE A 83 2.46 -22.55 -3.72
CA PHE A 83 2.98 -22.10 -5.00
C PHE A 83 1.95 -21.26 -5.74
N GLU A 84 2.38 -20.15 -6.30
CA GLU A 84 1.54 -19.16 -6.95
C GLU A 84 2.11 -18.67 -8.27
N TRP A 85 1.21 -18.23 -9.14
CA TRP A 85 1.51 -17.58 -10.41
C TRP A 85 0.89 -16.18 -10.43
N SER A 86 1.63 -15.21 -10.93
CA SER A 86 1.21 -13.82 -10.99
C SER A 86 0.03 -13.62 -11.94
N LYS A 87 -0.89 -12.73 -11.55
CA LYS A 87 -2.00 -12.24 -12.36
C LYS A 87 -1.70 -10.82 -12.81
N TYR A 88 -1.95 -10.57 -14.09
CA TYR A 88 -1.71 -9.27 -14.71
C TYR A 88 -3.01 -8.67 -15.25
N SER A 89 -3.13 -7.35 -15.10
CA SER A 89 -4.15 -6.53 -15.75
C SER A 89 -3.87 -6.38 -17.25
N ARG A 90 -4.82 -5.81 -17.98
CA ARG A 90 -4.68 -5.45 -19.41
C ARG A 90 -3.52 -4.48 -19.65
N ASN A 91 -3.22 -3.62 -18.69
CA ASN A 91 -2.09 -2.68 -18.73
C ASN A 91 -0.75 -3.34 -18.34
N ASN A 92 -0.73 -4.67 -18.27
CA ASN A 92 0.41 -5.47 -17.83
C ASN A 92 0.87 -5.14 -16.40
N GLU A 93 -0.04 -4.71 -15.54
CA GLU A 93 0.22 -4.43 -14.12
C GLU A 93 -0.09 -5.65 -13.26
N MET A 94 0.74 -5.96 -12.27
CA MET A 94 0.48 -7.10 -11.39
C MET A 94 -0.67 -6.79 -10.43
N ILE A 95 -1.75 -7.55 -10.53
CA ILE A 95 -2.99 -7.35 -9.75
C ILE A 95 -3.26 -8.45 -8.73
N GLY A 96 -2.38 -9.45 -8.64
CA GLY A 96 -2.50 -10.49 -7.64
C GLY A 96 -1.78 -11.76 -8.00
N PHE A 97 -2.13 -12.83 -7.30
CA PHE A 97 -1.60 -14.18 -7.49
C PHE A 97 -2.71 -15.22 -7.49
N ARG A 98 -2.47 -16.37 -8.12
CA ARG A 98 -3.35 -17.55 -8.01
C ARG A 98 -2.49 -18.80 -7.98
N GLY A 99 -2.94 -19.83 -7.28
CA GLY A 99 -2.06 -20.97 -7.04
C GLY A 99 -2.67 -22.05 -6.17
N ILE A 100 -1.78 -22.85 -5.59
CA ILE A 100 -2.10 -23.96 -4.71
C ILE A 100 -1.61 -23.61 -3.31
N ASN A 101 -2.45 -23.86 -2.31
CA ASN A 101 -2.12 -23.69 -0.90
C ASN A 101 -1.58 -24.97 -0.26
N TYR A 102 -1.00 -24.87 0.94
CA TYR A 102 -0.54 -26.02 1.73
C TYR A 102 -1.66 -26.97 2.15
N GLY A 103 -2.91 -26.52 2.11
CA GLY A 103 -4.09 -27.37 2.25
C GLY A 103 -4.45 -28.15 0.98
N LEU A 104 -3.59 -28.18 -0.05
CA LEU A 104 -3.82 -28.83 -1.35
C LEU A 104 -5.07 -28.35 -2.09
N GLY A 105 -5.56 -27.14 -1.80
CA GLY A 105 -6.62 -26.52 -2.57
C GLY A 105 -6.15 -25.30 -3.35
N PHE A 106 -7.07 -24.68 -4.07
CA PHE A 106 -6.80 -23.50 -4.88
C PHE A 106 -6.84 -22.22 -4.03
N GLN A 107 -6.06 -21.22 -4.40
CA GLN A 107 -6.19 -19.87 -3.88
C GLN A 107 -6.05 -18.79 -4.95
N SER A 108 -6.66 -17.63 -4.70
CA SER A 108 -6.59 -16.45 -5.54
C SER A 108 -6.53 -15.20 -4.66
N LYS A 109 -5.38 -14.54 -4.67
CA LYS A 109 -5.10 -13.26 -4.00
C LYS A 109 -5.28 -12.12 -5.00
N ASN A 110 -6.03 -11.08 -4.66
CA ASN A 110 -6.31 -9.93 -5.52
C ASN A 110 -5.98 -8.64 -4.75
N TYR A 111 -5.03 -7.87 -5.27
CA TYR A 111 -4.70 -6.58 -4.69
C TYR A 111 -5.79 -5.55 -5.01
N PHE A 112 -6.06 -4.64 -4.07
CA PHE A 112 -7.00 -3.53 -4.31
C PHE A 112 -6.44 -2.48 -5.28
N LYS A 113 -5.11 -2.40 -5.35
CA LYS A 113 -4.35 -1.57 -6.29
C LYS A 113 -3.24 -2.44 -6.89
N PRO A 114 -2.73 -2.11 -8.09
CA PRO A 114 -1.56 -2.81 -8.62
C PRO A 114 -0.43 -2.91 -7.60
N LEU A 115 0.23 -4.06 -7.55
CA LEU A 115 1.31 -4.31 -6.60
C LEU A 115 2.47 -3.34 -6.83
N ARG A 116 2.98 -2.81 -5.73
CA ARG A 116 4.11 -1.88 -5.66
C ARG A 116 5.23 -2.48 -4.83
N LYS A 117 6.46 -2.48 -5.36
CA LYS A 117 7.66 -2.87 -4.60
C LYS A 117 7.96 -1.82 -3.54
N HIS A 118 8.59 -2.24 -2.45
CA HIS A 118 8.97 -1.44 -1.27
C HIS A 118 7.79 -0.70 -0.63
N ALA A 119 6.59 -1.27 -0.74
CA ALA A 119 5.36 -0.70 -0.23
C ALA A 119 4.42 -1.78 0.34
N TRP A 120 3.49 -1.35 1.19
CA TRP A 120 2.40 -2.18 1.67
C TRP A 120 1.29 -2.25 0.62
N ASN A 121 0.89 -3.47 0.28
CA ASN A 121 -0.11 -3.79 -0.72
C ASN A 121 -1.27 -4.52 -0.05
N SER A 122 -2.39 -3.82 0.16
CA SER A 122 -3.60 -4.44 0.69
C SER A 122 -4.27 -5.32 -0.36
N PHE A 123 -4.81 -6.45 0.08
CA PHE A 123 -5.46 -7.42 -0.78
C PHE A 123 -6.65 -8.08 -0.09
N TRP A 124 -7.48 -8.70 -0.92
CA TRP A 124 -8.41 -9.74 -0.50
C TRP A 124 -8.04 -11.04 -1.19
N GLN A 125 -8.38 -12.15 -0.56
CA GLN A 125 -8.11 -13.46 -1.10
C GLN A 125 -9.29 -14.39 -0.87
N TRP A 126 -9.36 -15.41 -1.70
CA TRP A 126 -10.27 -16.53 -1.50
C TRP A 126 -9.61 -17.81 -1.98
N GLY A 127 -10.11 -18.94 -1.51
CA GLY A 127 -9.59 -20.23 -1.91
C GLY A 127 -10.39 -21.37 -1.32
N THR A 128 -9.80 -22.54 -1.39
CA THR A 128 -10.32 -23.79 -0.80
C THR A 128 -9.20 -24.47 -0.05
N MET A 129 -9.45 -25.03 1.14
CA MET A 129 -8.59 -26.02 1.78
C MET A 129 -9.13 -27.41 1.52
N LEU A 130 -8.25 -28.40 1.34
CA LEU A 130 -8.59 -29.79 0.99
C LEU A 130 -9.55 -29.88 -0.20
N VAL A 131 -9.47 -28.92 -1.13
CA VAL A 131 -10.36 -28.73 -2.30
C VAL A 131 -11.83 -28.40 -1.96
N ILE A 132 -12.35 -28.76 -0.79
CA ILE A 132 -13.79 -28.69 -0.46
C ILE A 132 -14.17 -27.61 0.55
N LEU A 133 -13.23 -27.11 1.37
CA LEU A 133 -13.52 -26.11 2.39
C LEU A 133 -13.20 -24.72 1.84
N PRO A 134 -14.18 -23.95 1.34
CA PRO A 134 -13.91 -22.60 0.86
C PRO A 134 -13.38 -21.73 2.01
N TYR A 135 -12.68 -20.66 1.67
CA TYR A 135 -12.37 -19.58 2.61
C TYR A 135 -12.26 -18.25 1.87
N ILE A 136 -12.39 -17.17 2.66
CA ILE A 136 -12.11 -15.81 2.24
C ILE A 136 -11.20 -15.17 3.28
N GLY A 137 -10.44 -14.17 2.86
CA GLY A 137 -9.51 -13.46 3.71
C GLY A 137 -9.24 -12.06 3.19
N ILE A 138 -8.72 -11.23 4.08
CA ILE A 138 -8.15 -9.92 3.76
C ILE A 138 -6.80 -9.79 4.44
N GLY A 139 -5.93 -8.96 3.88
CA GLY A 139 -4.60 -8.76 4.43
C GLY A 139 -3.83 -7.63 3.75
N THR A 140 -2.58 -7.52 4.15
CA THR A 140 -1.61 -6.60 3.58
C THR A 140 -0.26 -7.29 3.45
N GLU A 141 0.42 -7.07 2.33
CA GLU A 141 1.73 -7.64 2.01
C GLU A 141 2.73 -6.51 1.77
N PHE A 142 3.86 -6.55 2.46
CA PHE A 142 5.02 -5.73 2.13
C PHE A 142 5.95 -6.54 1.22
N THR A 143 6.20 -6.02 0.02
CA THR A 143 6.96 -6.73 -1.01
C THR A 143 8.23 -5.95 -1.34
N THR A 144 9.39 -6.57 -1.21
CA THR A 144 10.70 -6.02 -1.62
C THR A 144 11.00 -6.47 -3.05
N ASP A 145 12.27 -6.69 -3.41
CA ASP A 145 12.65 -7.13 -4.75
C ASP A 145 12.39 -8.61 -4.99
N ASN A 146 12.46 -9.46 -3.96
CA ASN A 146 12.25 -10.92 -4.13
C ASN A 146 11.61 -11.57 -2.91
N ILE A 147 11.35 -10.81 -1.86
CA ILE A 147 10.82 -11.31 -0.59
C ILE A 147 9.52 -10.58 -0.31
N TYR A 148 8.56 -11.28 0.27
CA TYR A 148 7.39 -10.67 0.83
C TYR A 148 7.17 -11.06 2.28
N PHE A 149 6.57 -10.13 3.02
CA PHE A 149 6.02 -10.35 4.35
C PHE A 149 4.54 -9.96 4.33
N GLU A 150 3.70 -10.78 4.92
CA GLU A 150 2.26 -10.63 4.85
C GLU A 150 1.63 -10.80 6.23
N VAL A 151 0.63 -9.97 6.49
CA VAL A 151 -0.29 -10.11 7.62
C VAL A 151 -1.70 -10.23 7.05
N ALA A 152 -2.37 -11.34 7.31
CA ALA A 152 -3.63 -11.64 6.67
C ALA A 152 -4.52 -12.52 7.52
N THR A 153 -5.70 -12.80 6.99
CA THR A 153 -6.73 -13.61 7.64
C THR A 153 -7.17 -14.75 6.73
N VAL A 154 -7.53 -15.86 7.35
CA VAL A 154 -8.44 -16.87 6.79
C VAL A 154 -9.67 -16.84 7.68
N TYR A 155 -10.81 -16.40 7.15
CA TYR A 155 -11.97 -16.03 7.97
C TYR A 155 -11.59 -15.01 9.05
N ILE A 156 -11.75 -15.38 10.33
CA ILE A 156 -11.40 -14.56 11.49
C ILE A 156 -10.03 -14.91 12.08
N PHE A 157 -9.37 -15.94 11.55
CA PHE A 157 -8.08 -16.40 12.07
C PHE A 157 -6.94 -15.63 11.40
N PRO A 158 -6.18 -14.82 12.14
CA PRO A 158 -5.04 -14.11 11.59
C PRO A 158 -3.85 -15.07 11.37
N TYR A 159 -3.02 -14.75 10.40
CA TYR A 159 -1.74 -15.41 10.18
C TYR A 159 -0.69 -14.43 9.65
N LEU A 160 0.57 -14.82 9.79
CA LEU A 160 1.73 -14.10 9.27
C LEU A 160 2.42 -14.97 8.25
N ALA A 161 2.61 -14.47 7.04
CA ALA A 161 3.29 -15.18 5.97
C ALA A 161 4.60 -14.50 5.59
N LEU A 162 5.55 -15.33 5.19
CA LEU A 162 6.82 -14.93 4.57
C LEU A 162 6.98 -15.78 3.32
N GLY A 163 7.66 -15.24 2.31
CA GLY A 163 7.98 -16.02 1.12
C GLY A 163 8.84 -15.28 0.13
N VAL A 164 9.03 -15.91 -1.01
CA VAL A 164 9.87 -15.42 -2.09
C VAL A 164 9.10 -15.33 -3.40
N HIS A 165 9.41 -14.28 -4.16
CA HIS A 165 8.93 -14.02 -5.51
C HIS A 165 10.08 -14.19 -6.51
N PHE A 166 9.81 -14.81 -7.67
CA PHE A 166 10.80 -15.06 -8.73
C PHE A 166 10.17 -15.20 -10.13
#